data_AF-A0A9N9XEW5-F1
#
_entry.id   AF-A0A9N9XEW5-F1
#
_cell.length_a   1.000
_cell.length_b   1.000
_cell.length_c   1.000
_cell.angle_alpha   90.00
_cell.angle_beta   90.00
_cell.angle_gamma   90.00
#
_symmetry.space_group_name_H-M   'P 1'
#
loop_
_entity.id
_entity.type
_entity.pdbx_description
1 polymer ?
#
loop_
_entity_poly.entity_id
_entity_poly.type
_entity_poly.pdbx_seq_one_letter_code
_entity_poly.pdbx_strand_id
1 'polypeptide(L)'
;METEVPENVTINKDKSRKKKACADQWKRNVRKCLRNSGQKYTNVNGNFIQARSLGPSCNPCKRKCDEKFTIQERTQIFKNIGQWKI
;
A
#
# COMPACT_ATOMS: atom_id res chain seq x y z
N MET A 1 -15.18 6.37 43.53
CA MET A 1 -15.26 4.91 43.76
C MET A 1 -14.54 4.27 42.61
N GLU A 2 -13.32 3.83 42.90
CA GLU A 2 -12.36 3.27 41.96
C GLU A 2 -12.86 1.89 41.53
N THR A 3 -12.97 1.65 40.22
CA THR A 3 -13.16 0.28 39.70
C THR A 3 -11.79 -0.29 39.39
N GLU A 4 -11.36 -1.21 40.25
CA GLU A 4 -10.17 -2.03 40.12
C GLU A 4 -10.21 -2.86 38.82
N VAL A 5 -9.13 -2.84 38.06
CA VAL A 5 -8.92 -3.74 36.90
C VAL A 5 -7.99 -4.86 37.36
N PRO A 6 -8.41 -6.15 37.31
CA PRO A 6 -7.58 -7.22 37.81
C PRO A 6 -6.41 -7.53 36.87
N GLU A 7 -5.22 -7.40 37.44
CA GLU A 7 -3.92 -7.73 36.87
C GLU A 7 -3.61 -9.22 37.09
N ASN A 8 -3.62 -10.03 36.02
CA ASN A 8 -2.82 -11.26 35.99
C ASN A 8 -2.60 -11.76 34.55
N VAL A 9 -1.51 -11.31 33.92
CA VAL A 9 -1.00 -11.93 32.69
C VAL A 9 0.18 -12.82 33.07
N THR A 10 -0.09 -14.11 33.23
CA THR A 10 0.94 -15.14 33.40
C THR A 10 1.78 -15.22 32.12
N ILE A 11 3.03 -14.73 32.16
CA ILE A 11 3.98 -14.85 31.05
C ILE A 11 4.62 -16.24 31.10
N ASN A 12 3.99 -17.21 30.44
CA ASN A 12 4.60 -18.50 30.17
C ASN A 12 5.77 -18.32 29.19
N LYS A 13 7.01 -18.49 29.66
CA LYS A 13 8.22 -18.53 28.83
C LYS A 13 8.37 -19.91 28.19
N ASP A 14 7.46 -20.25 27.30
CA ASP A 14 7.65 -21.41 26.42
C ASP A 14 8.86 -21.15 25.50
N LYS A 15 9.73 -22.16 25.34
CA LYS A 15 10.87 -22.11 24.40
C LYS A 15 10.35 -21.68 23.03
N SER A 16 10.63 -20.43 22.65
CA SER A 16 10.03 -19.78 21.49
C SER A 16 10.26 -20.63 20.24
N ARG A 17 9.19 -21.24 19.72
CA ARG A 17 9.19 -21.82 18.37
C ARG A 17 9.68 -20.74 17.41
N LYS A 18 10.67 -21.04 16.55
CA LYS A 18 11.12 -20.10 15.52
C LYS A 18 9.89 -19.64 14.73
N LYS A 19 9.64 -18.34 14.66
CA LYS A 19 8.51 -17.77 13.90
C LYS A 19 8.67 -18.20 12.43
N LYS A 20 7.59 -18.71 11.83
CA LYS A 20 7.58 -18.99 10.39
C LYS A 20 7.81 -17.66 9.65
N ALA A 21 8.70 -17.67 8.66
CA ALA A 21 8.89 -16.50 7.81
C ALA A 21 7.60 -16.25 7.01
N CYS A 22 7.08 -15.03 7.07
CA CYS A 22 5.93 -14.59 6.29
C CYS A 22 6.36 -13.39 5.44
N ALA A 23 6.88 -13.67 4.25
CA ALA A 23 7.44 -12.66 3.37
C ALA A 23 6.40 -11.60 2.97
N ASP A 24 5.14 -11.99 2.80
CA ASP A 24 4.07 -11.09 2.39
C ASP A 24 3.74 -10.04 3.46
N GLN A 25 3.93 -10.40 4.73
CA GLN A 25 3.71 -9.49 5.86
C GLN A 25 4.95 -8.64 6.19
N TRP A 26 6.09 -8.87 5.54
CA TRP A 26 7.24 -8.01 5.75
C TRP A 26 6.89 -6.59 5.35
N LYS A 27 7.09 -5.64 6.28
CA LYS A 27 6.77 -4.22 6.07
C LYS A 27 7.34 -3.68 4.75
N ARG A 28 8.51 -4.17 4.31
CA ARG A 28 9.12 -3.82 3.02
C ARG A 28 8.30 -4.30 1.83
N ASN A 29 7.84 -5.55 1.87
CA ASN A 29 7.07 -6.16 0.79
C ASN A 29 5.68 -5.54 0.73
N VAL A 30 5.00 -5.39 1.87
CA VAL A 30 3.73 -4.66 1.97
C VAL A 30 3.85 -3.27 1.35
N ARG A 31 4.85 -2.47 1.75
CA ARG A 31 5.08 -1.13 1.17
C ARG A 31 5.36 -1.16 -0.33
N LYS A 32 6.14 -2.14 -0.81
CA LYS A 32 6.43 -2.31 -2.25
C LYS A 32 5.14 -2.59 -3.02
N CYS A 33 4.30 -3.51 -2.52
CA CYS A 33 3.02 -3.85 -3.13
C CYS A 33 2.09 -2.63 -3.17
N LEU A 34 1.90 -1.93 -2.04
CA LEU A 34 1.07 -0.72 -1.98
C LEU A 34 1.55 0.37 -2.94
N ARG A 35 2.86 0.59 -3.03
CA ARG A 35 3.44 1.58 -3.96
C ARG A 35 3.22 1.20 -5.42
N ASN A 36 3.37 -0.07 -5.76
CA ASN A 36 3.21 -0.57 -7.13
C ASN A 36 1.74 -0.55 -7.57
N SER A 37 0.81 -0.88 -6.67
CA SER A 37 -0.63 -0.76 -6.92
C SER A 37 -1.14 0.68 -6.87
N GLY A 38 -0.27 1.65 -6.55
CA GLY A 38 -0.65 3.06 -6.45
C GLY A 38 -1.54 3.37 -5.24
N GLN A 39 -1.59 2.50 -4.23
CA GLN A 39 -2.35 2.74 -3.01
C GLN A 39 -1.59 3.65 -2.03
N LYS A 40 -2.33 4.21 -1.07
CA LYS A 40 -1.73 4.98 0.04
C LYS A 40 -0.85 4.09 0.90
N TYR A 41 0.26 4.62 1.39
CA TYR A 41 1.16 3.90 2.30
C TYR A 41 2.01 4.87 3.12
N THR A 42 2.53 4.39 4.25
CA THR A 42 3.52 5.14 5.03
C THR A 42 4.92 4.72 4.62
N ASN A 43 5.80 5.67 4.32
CA ASN A 43 7.18 5.38 3.94
C ASN A 43 8.05 4.97 5.16
N VAL A 44 9.33 4.67 4.93
CA VAL A 44 10.26 4.28 6.01
C VAL A 44 10.54 5.40 7.01
N ASN A 45 10.37 6.65 6.59
CA ASN A 45 10.57 7.85 7.42
C ASN A 45 9.30 8.25 8.19
N GLY A 46 8.19 7.49 8.07
CA GLY A 46 6.92 7.81 8.72
C GLY A 46 6.00 8.73 7.93
N ASN A 47 6.39 9.20 6.75
CA ASN A 47 5.56 10.10 5.94
C ASN A 47 4.43 9.32 5.26
N PHE A 48 3.21 9.85 5.36
CA PHE A 48 2.05 9.32 4.68
C PHE A 48 2.05 9.74 3.20
N ILE A 49 2.02 8.74 2.32
CA ILE A 49 1.95 8.91 0.87
C ILE A 49 0.52 8.60 0.43
N GLN A 50 -0.09 9.55 -0.28
CA GLN A 50 -1.44 9.39 -0.81
C GLN A 50 -1.50 8.38 -1.97
N ALA A 51 -2.70 7.86 -2.23
CA ALA A 51 -2.94 7.03 -3.40
C ALA A 51 -2.72 7.83 -4.68
N ARG A 52 -2.21 7.18 -5.73
CA ARG A 52 -2.09 7.78 -7.06
C ARG A 52 -3.49 8.07 -7.59
N SER A 53 -3.63 9.16 -8.32
CA SER A 53 -4.85 9.56 -9.01
C SER A 53 -4.54 9.83 -10.49
N LEU A 54 -5.55 9.72 -11.34
CA LEU A 54 -5.42 10.14 -12.73
C LEU A 54 -5.36 11.67 -12.78
N GLY A 55 -4.22 12.20 -13.22
CA GLY A 55 -4.07 13.63 -13.45
C GLY A 55 -4.81 14.11 -14.71
N PRO A 56 -4.88 15.43 -14.93
CA PRO A 56 -5.48 16.00 -16.14
C PRO A 56 -4.74 15.56 -17.41
N SER A 57 -5.32 15.93 -18.55
CA SER A 57 -4.63 15.87 -19.84
C SER A 57 -3.33 16.69 -19.81
N CYS A 58 -2.35 16.26 -20.60
CA CYS A 58 -0.99 16.79 -20.52
C CYS A 58 -0.72 17.71 -21.71
N ASN A 59 -0.47 19.00 -21.45
CA ASN A 59 -0.22 20.01 -22.49
C ASN A 59 1.04 20.83 -22.18
N PRO A 60 2.04 20.94 -23.10
CA PRO A 60 2.22 20.18 -24.34
C PRO A 60 2.96 18.85 -24.09
N CYS A 61 2.28 17.71 -24.28
CA CYS A 61 2.91 16.40 -24.12
C CYS A 61 3.73 15.98 -25.35
N LYS A 62 5.03 15.71 -25.18
CA LYS A 62 5.93 15.20 -26.24
C LYS A 62 5.39 13.94 -26.95
N ARG A 63 4.62 13.10 -26.25
CA ARG A 63 4.09 11.83 -26.78
C ARG A 63 2.67 11.96 -27.32
N LYS A 64 2.03 13.13 -27.19
CA LYS A 64 0.66 13.43 -27.63
C LYS A 64 -0.35 12.38 -27.13
N CYS A 65 -0.25 12.03 -25.85
CA CYS A 65 -1.07 10.97 -25.26
C CYS A 65 -2.58 11.26 -25.38
N ASP A 66 -2.96 12.54 -25.32
CA ASP A 66 -4.36 12.97 -25.42
C ASP A 66 -4.94 12.81 -26.84
N GLU A 67 -4.10 12.76 -27.88
CA GLU A 67 -4.53 12.46 -29.27
C GLU A 67 -4.69 10.95 -29.50
N LYS A 68 -4.00 10.12 -28.70
CA LYS A 68 -3.94 8.66 -28.89
C LYS A 68 -4.90 7.89 -28.00
N PHE A 69 -5.18 8.42 -26.81
CA PHE A 69 -6.03 7.79 -25.82
C PHE A 69 -7.09 8.78 -25.38
N THR A 70 -8.34 8.35 -25.49
CA THR A 70 -9.47 9.01 -24.89
C THR A 70 -9.37 9.00 -23.36
N ILE A 71 -10.12 9.88 -22.71
CA ILE A 71 -10.20 9.93 -21.24
C ILE A 71 -10.68 8.59 -20.66
N GLN A 72 -11.57 7.90 -21.37
CA GLN A 72 -12.09 6.58 -20.96
C GLN A 72 -10.98 5.52 -20.98
N GLU A 73 -10.20 5.45 -22.06
CA GLU A 73 -9.07 4.52 -22.18
C GLU A 73 -8.00 4.80 -21.13
N ARG A 74 -7.70 6.07 -20.85
CA ARG A 74 -6.78 6.46 -19.77
C ARG A 74 -7.28 5.98 -18.40
N THR A 75 -8.57 6.13 -18.15
CA THR A 75 -9.20 5.66 -16.92
C THR A 75 -9.13 4.13 -16.81
N GLN A 76 -9.33 3.43 -17.92
CA GLN A 76 -9.26 1.97 -17.97
C GLN A 76 -7.83 1.45 -17.76
N ILE A 77 -6.84 2.07 -18.40
CA ILE A 77 -5.42 1.77 -18.17
C ILE A 77 -5.07 1.98 -16.69
N PHE A 78 -5.51 3.10 -16.11
CA PHE A 78 -5.25 3.41 -14.70
C PHE A 78 -5.89 2.38 -13.75
N LYS A 79 -7.14 1.96 -14.01
CA LYS A 79 -7.82 0.92 -13.23
C LYS A 79 -7.13 -0.44 -13.35
N ASN A 80 -6.64 -0.79 -14.55
CA ASN A 80 -6.02 -2.10 -14.80
C ASN A 80 -4.65 -2.25 -14.12
N ILE A 81 -3.85 -1.18 -14.01
CA ILE A 81 -2.53 -1.23 -13.35
C ILE A 81 -2.66 -1.65 -11.87
N GLY A 82 -3.76 -1.28 -11.20
CA GLY A 82 -4.02 -1.63 -9.80
C GLY A 82 -4.27 -3.12 -9.54
N GLN A 83 -4.44 -3.94 -10.59
CA GLN A 83 -4.76 -5.37 -10.48
C GLN A 83 -3.55 -6.30 -10.64
N TRP A 84 -2.33 -5.76 -10.79
CA TRP A 84 -1.12 -6.58 -10.81
C TRP A 84 -0.89 -7.25 -9.44
N LYS A 85 -1.40 -8.48 -9.30
CA LYS A 85 -0.97 -9.42 -8.26
C LYS A 85 0.47 -9.84 -8.59
N ILE A 86 1.39 -9.47 -7.71
CA ILE A 86 2.75 -10.04 -7.62
C ILE A 86 2.66 -11.38 -6.90
#